data_AF-A0AAN6RB84-F1
#
_entry.id   AF-A0AAN6RB84-F1
#
_cell.length_a   1.000
_cell.length_b   1.000
_cell.length_c   1.000
_cell.angle_alpha   90.00
_cell.angle_beta   90.00
_cell.angle_gamma   90.00
#
_symmetry.space_group_name_H-M   'P 1'
#
loop_
_entity.id
_entity.type
_entity.pdbx_description
1 polymer ?
#
loop_
_entity_poly.entity_id
_entity_poly.type
_entity_poly.pdbx_seq_one_letter_code
_entity_poly.pdbx_strand_id
1 'polypeptide(L)'
;MEDTEVKINTRQMRYTGEALAALKRSGVDENLRSHDQCEDSTHSTTQFNIQSFQYPGRVWIESAYERRAPQSAKSRHIGEYALTSPVAPWVLNALHAYKPLAEVLEFIEPFAQQYHNLIEHERATTAGHHDIDAIELTYQCTLEICAAILLAADRTDDPVILDPQLHASQAGGDDHFTPWGHLLTGMECDPPIIVQFPFYLLMCQAFSLEPVHLREDYVYTALTGVDWARGQGKFSRRFEAFEKLAREAVPTLDDTRSGEDRSFWRLALGYLRAMNLTENKRELKAPRKAAIEHGLSHDLVMLARAFDTIGSAYMARDGAAFLDDAGIDSILGSAVPNDVMDLHTDIFTGETRNLLRLLYPSGLNIEEAMQTTSTILSSMLCEIVRGHHRARLHNREDGRISSTSPPYSFSRARHRRIFQTLELYIDRYPQFWEWTWSIYSLAKSQLTSAGLSEPLVCGLKRSIARGSLPPSPPNSFLHLWYSMIEDGAAQLSSPKPLGVSPDVAHVIREIHGLWHTQLLQPDKAPGWGREFDQRSDELLGEAGKILGNRGDVEEDTYRFAIAYGRLSMGLPYVAYHAVDAIIMAFGAVGVEEAGRMGTP
;
A
#
# COMPACT_ATOMS: atom_id res chain seq x y z
N MET A 1 13.23 38.92 0.31
CA MET A 1 12.51 38.18 -0.75
C MET A 1 11.48 37.37 0.01
N GLU A 2 10.20 37.61 -0.23
CA GLU A 2 9.16 36.71 0.27
C GLU A 2 9.40 35.36 -0.41
N ASP A 3 9.74 34.34 0.37
CA ASP A 3 9.73 32.96 -0.10
C ASP A 3 8.32 32.68 -0.58
N THR A 4 8.17 32.61 -1.89
CA THR A 4 6.93 32.20 -2.51
C THR A 4 6.85 30.70 -2.26
N GLU A 5 6.10 30.31 -1.24
CA GLU A 5 5.80 28.91 -0.92
C GLU A 5 5.26 28.23 -2.20
N VAL A 6 6.05 27.34 -2.78
CA VAL A 6 5.70 26.60 -4.00
C VAL A 6 4.97 25.32 -3.54
N LYS A 7 3.83 24.99 -4.17
CA LYS A 7 2.85 23.97 -3.70
C LYS A 7 2.55 22.95 -4.78
N ILE A 8 2.47 21.64 -4.45
CA ILE A 8 2.20 20.55 -5.41
C ILE A 8 0.90 20.79 -6.19
N ASN A 9 0.97 20.97 -7.50
CA ASN A 9 -0.21 21.21 -8.35
C ASN A 9 -0.77 19.91 -8.94
N THR A 10 -1.64 19.23 -8.17
CA THR A 10 -2.27 17.96 -8.60
C THR A 10 -3.12 18.08 -9.87
N ARG A 11 -3.46 19.29 -10.36
CA ARG A 11 -4.20 19.48 -11.62
C ARG A 11 -3.37 19.17 -12.88
N GLN A 12 -2.07 18.93 -12.75
CA GLN A 12 -1.15 18.62 -13.85
C GLN A 12 -1.03 17.12 -14.19
N MET A 13 -1.84 16.24 -13.57
CA MET A 13 -1.90 14.82 -13.94
C MET A 13 -2.11 14.61 -15.45
N ARG A 14 -1.44 13.61 -16.02
CA ARG A 14 -1.39 13.39 -17.47
C ARG A 14 -2.28 12.21 -17.87
N TYR A 15 -3.16 12.47 -18.83
CA TYR A 15 -4.08 11.48 -19.37
C TYR A 15 -4.04 11.51 -20.90
N THR A 16 -4.32 10.38 -21.55
CA THR A 16 -4.73 10.42 -22.96
C THR A 16 -6.06 11.15 -23.07
N GLY A 17 -6.37 11.71 -24.24
CA GLY A 17 -7.65 12.41 -24.46
C GLY A 17 -8.85 11.53 -24.14
N GLU A 18 -8.78 10.24 -24.52
CA GLU A 18 -9.82 9.25 -24.25
C GLU A 18 -9.96 8.93 -22.76
N ALA A 19 -8.85 8.70 -22.06
CA ALA A 19 -8.88 8.41 -20.62
C ALA A 19 -9.42 9.59 -19.82
N LEU A 20 -9.02 10.83 -20.17
CA LEU A 20 -9.57 12.02 -19.52
C LEU A 20 -11.07 12.19 -19.79
N ALA A 21 -11.51 11.91 -21.02
CA ALA A 21 -12.92 11.98 -21.38
C ALA A 21 -13.75 10.88 -20.68
N ALA A 22 -13.18 9.69 -20.46
CA ALA A 22 -13.81 8.64 -19.67
C ALA A 22 -13.89 9.02 -18.19
N LEU A 23 -12.81 9.57 -17.62
CA LEU A 23 -12.77 10.04 -16.22
C LEU A 23 -13.83 11.11 -15.96
N LYS A 24 -13.91 12.13 -16.83
CA LYS A 24 -14.91 13.22 -16.72
C LYS A 24 -16.36 12.75 -16.87
N ARG A 25 -16.59 11.65 -17.59
CA ARG A 25 -17.93 11.07 -17.84
C ARG A 25 -18.24 9.89 -16.92
N SER A 26 -17.39 9.61 -15.94
CA SER A 26 -17.52 8.45 -15.06
C SER A 26 -18.71 8.54 -14.10
N GLY A 27 -19.20 9.75 -13.82
CA GLY A 27 -20.34 9.98 -12.93
C GLY A 27 -20.05 9.66 -11.46
N VAL A 28 -18.79 9.58 -11.05
CA VAL A 28 -18.39 9.20 -9.68
C VAL A 28 -19.04 10.11 -8.63
N ASP A 29 -18.96 11.43 -8.80
CA ASP A 29 -19.51 12.38 -7.80
C ASP A 29 -21.02 12.28 -7.62
N GLU A 30 -21.74 11.95 -8.68
CA GLU A 30 -23.21 11.94 -8.68
C GLU A 30 -23.76 10.65 -8.04
N ASN A 31 -22.99 9.58 -8.05
CA ASN A 31 -23.48 8.24 -7.77
C ASN A 31 -22.77 7.53 -6.61
N LEU A 32 -21.67 8.10 -6.06
CA LEU A 32 -20.93 7.48 -4.97
C LEU A 32 -21.83 7.24 -3.76
N ARG A 33 -21.94 5.96 -3.36
CA ARG A 33 -22.72 5.55 -2.18
C ARG A 33 -21.94 5.89 -0.91
N SER A 34 -22.65 6.20 0.16
CA SER A 34 -22.02 6.28 1.48
C SER A 34 -21.74 4.88 2.03
N HIS A 35 -20.78 4.77 2.95
CA HIS A 35 -20.50 3.48 3.63
C HIS A 35 -21.71 2.94 4.40
N ASP A 36 -22.55 3.84 4.93
CA ASP A 36 -23.78 3.47 5.64
C ASP A 36 -24.81 2.76 4.73
N GLN A 37 -24.75 2.98 3.41
CA GLN A 37 -25.64 2.40 2.41
C GLN A 37 -25.19 1.04 1.87
N CYS A 38 -24.10 0.49 2.41
CA CYS A 38 -23.63 -0.83 2.00
C CYS A 38 -24.57 -1.93 2.53
N GLU A 39 -24.85 -2.95 1.72
CA GLU A 39 -25.82 -4.00 2.04
C GLU A 39 -25.48 -4.75 3.34
N ASP A 40 -24.18 -4.78 3.68
CA ASP A 40 -23.63 -5.42 4.89
C ASP A 40 -23.28 -4.41 6.01
N SER A 41 -23.83 -3.19 5.97
CA SER A 41 -23.65 -2.20 7.05
C SER A 41 -24.54 -2.59 8.24
N THR A 42 -23.91 -2.85 9.39
CA THR A 42 -24.59 -3.12 10.67
C THR A 42 -24.57 -1.90 11.59
N HIS A 43 -24.25 -0.71 11.07
CA HIS A 43 -23.97 0.46 11.91
C HIS A 43 -25.28 1.09 12.41
N SER A 44 -25.36 1.33 13.73
CA SER A 44 -26.33 2.29 14.25
C SER A 44 -25.87 3.69 13.87
N THR A 45 -26.80 4.57 13.49
CA THR A 45 -26.57 5.99 13.14
C THR A 45 -26.13 6.86 14.33
N THR A 46 -25.54 6.26 15.36
CA THR A 46 -25.08 6.97 16.56
C THR A 46 -23.83 7.75 16.21
N GLN A 47 -23.85 9.05 16.40
CA GLN A 47 -22.65 9.88 16.22
C GLN A 47 -21.85 9.90 17.52
N PHE A 48 -20.67 9.28 17.50
CA PHE A 48 -19.69 9.39 18.57
C PHE A 48 -18.75 10.57 18.30
N ASN A 49 -18.14 11.12 19.35
CA ASN A 49 -17.04 12.08 19.25
C ASN A 49 -15.76 11.45 19.83
N ILE A 50 -14.58 11.93 19.44
CA ILE A 50 -13.30 11.40 19.94
C ILE A 50 -13.21 11.49 21.47
N GLN A 51 -13.86 12.48 22.09
CA GLN A 51 -13.91 12.62 23.55
C GLN A 51 -14.77 11.55 24.26
N SER A 52 -15.65 10.83 23.57
CA SER A 52 -16.50 9.78 24.14
C SER A 52 -15.79 8.44 24.36
N PHE A 53 -14.56 8.29 23.86
CA PHE A 53 -13.77 7.07 23.97
C PHE A 53 -13.11 6.97 25.36
N GLN A 54 -13.90 6.63 26.38
CA GLN A 54 -13.42 6.36 27.74
C GLN A 54 -13.66 4.89 28.10
N TYR A 55 -12.64 4.04 27.88
CA TYR A 55 -12.72 2.60 28.14
C TYR A 55 -11.83 2.17 29.32
N PRO A 56 -12.38 1.61 30.41
CA PRO A 56 -11.57 1.12 31.52
C PRO A 56 -10.45 0.17 31.05
N GLY A 57 -9.22 0.37 31.54
CA GLY A 57 -8.07 -0.51 31.30
C GLY A 57 -7.14 -0.11 30.15
N ARG A 58 -7.44 0.94 29.38
CA ARG A 58 -6.48 1.48 28.39
C ARG A 58 -5.61 2.57 29.02
N VAL A 59 -4.29 2.42 28.88
CA VAL A 59 -3.28 3.29 29.53
C VAL A 59 -3.21 4.72 28.95
N TRP A 60 -3.80 4.94 27.78
CA TRP A 60 -3.68 6.18 27.00
C TRP A 60 -4.92 7.09 27.08
N ILE A 61 -5.89 6.80 27.97
CA ILE A 61 -7.14 7.58 28.07
C ILE A 61 -6.95 8.90 28.83
N GLU A 62 -6.00 8.93 29.76
CA GLU A 62 -5.71 10.10 30.57
C GLU A 62 -4.76 11.03 29.82
N SER A 63 -5.12 12.30 29.69
CA SER A 63 -4.29 13.33 29.06
C SER A 63 -3.74 14.23 30.17
N ALA A 64 -2.42 14.38 30.24
CA ALA A 64 -1.76 15.28 31.19
C ALA A 64 -1.81 16.74 30.72
N TYR A 65 -1.96 16.98 29.41
CA TYR A 65 -2.08 18.31 28.82
C TYR A 65 -3.49 18.59 28.28
N GLU A 66 -3.81 19.88 28.14
CA GLU A 66 -5.09 20.34 27.59
C GLU A 66 -5.22 19.96 26.11
N ARG A 67 -6.39 19.43 25.75
CA ARG A 67 -6.73 19.09 24.36
C ARG A 67 -7.02 20.36 23.58
N ARG A 68 -6.26 20.63 22.52
CA ARG A 68 -6.45 21.77 21.64
C ARG A 68 -7.06 21.31 20.34
N ALA A 69 -8.11 22.00 19.89
CA ALA A 69 -8.64 21.79 18.56
C ALA A 69 -7.57 22.16 17.52
N PRO A 70 -7.50 21.45 16.37
CA PRO A 70 -6.60 21.83 15.30
C PRO A 70 -6.94 23.23 14.80
N GLN A 71 -5.91 24.04 14.55
CA GLN A 71 -6.01 25.38 14.00
C GLN A 71 -6.38 25.33 12.53
N SER A 72 -7.21 26.29 12.12
CA SER A 72 -7.55 26.46 10.72
C SER A 72 -6.35 26.94 9.88
N ALA A 73 -6.11 26.30 8.74
CA ALA A 73 -5.04 26.70 7.83
C ALA A 73 -5.40 27.97 7.06
N LYS A 74 -4.38 28.76 6.77
CA LYS A 74 -4.53 30.07 6.12
C LYS A 74 -4.68 30.00 4.60
N SER A 75 -4.37 28.88 3.94
CA SER A 75 -4.70 28.66 2.51
C SER A 75 -4.53 27.20 2.01
N ARG A 76 -5.65 26.53 1.69
CA ARG A 76 -5.91 25.60 0.57
C ARG A 76 -7.34 25.07 0.66
N HIS A 77 -7.83 24.46 -0.43
CA HIS A 77 -9.13 23.80 -0.47
C HIS A 77 -8.95 22.28 -0.30
N ILE A 78 -9.51 21.78 0.81
CA ILE A 78 -9.62 20.38 1.25
C ILE A 78 -8.41 19.89 2.06
N GLY A 79 -8.53 19.98 3.39
CA GLY A 79 -7.49 19.60 4.36
C GLY A 79 -6.59 20.79 4.70
N GLU A 80 -6.57 21.17 5.97
CA GLU A 80 -5.76 22.28 6.49
C GLU A 80 -4.33 21.78 6.81
N TYR A 81 -4.21 20.51 7.21
CA TYR A 81 -2.98 19.75 7.48
C TYR A 81 -3.25 18.24 7.28
N ALA A 82 -2.26 17.36 7.49
CA ALA A 82 -2.50 15.92 7.60
C ALA A 82 -3.59 15.64 8.64
N LEU A 83 -4.59 14.82 8.29
CA LEU A 83 -5.61 14.30 9.21
C LEU A 83 -6.60 15.33 9.78
N THR A 84 -6.87 16.42 9.06
CA THR A 84 -7.87 17.42 9.51
C THR A 84 -9.29 17.14 8.99
N SER A 85 -9.52 16.02 8.30
CA SER A 85 -10.88 15.62 7.95
C SER A 85 -11.57 15.02 9.18
N PRO A 86 -12.85 15.32 9.44
CA PRO A 86 -13.61 14.59 10.44
C PRO A 86 -13.47 13.09 10.25
N VAL A 87 -13.23 12.36 11.34
CA VAL A 87 -13.24 10.91 11.31
C VAL A 87 -14.62 10.44 10.87
N ALA A 88 -14.67 9.58 9.85
CA ALA A 88 -15.92 9.10 9.30
C ALA A 88 -16.78 8.42 10.38
N PRO A 89 -18.11 8.63 10.38
CA PRO A 89 -18.99 8.12 11.44
C PRO A 89 -18.90 6.60 11.65
N TRP A 90 -18.82 5.82 10.56
CA TRP A 90 -18.71 4.36 10.64
C TRP A 90 -17.38 3.92 11.28
N VAL A 91 -16.30 4.68 11.09
CA VAL A 91 -14.99 4.44 11.73
C VAL A 91 -15.13 4.62 13.24
N LEU A 92 -15.72 5.74 13.67
CA LEU A 92 -15.94 5.99 15.08
C LEU A 92 -16.85 4.93 15.71
N ASN A 93 -17.89 4.49 14.98
CA ASN A 93 -18.76 3.39 15.41
C ASN A 93 -18.00 2.07 15.59
N ALA A 94 -17.15 1.70 14.62
CA ALA A 94 -16.36 0.48 14.68
C ALA A 94 -15.38 0.53 15.86
N LEU A 95 -14.60 1.61 16.00
CA LEU A 95 -13.65 1.79 17.09
C LEU A 95 -14.34 1.86 18.46
N HIS A 96 -15.53 2.44 18.55
CA HIS A 96 -16.29 2.52 19.79
C HIS A 96 -16.86 1.14 20.20
N ALA A 97 -17.21 0.29 19.24
CA ALA A 97 -17.66 -1.06 19.52
C ALA A 97 -16.52 -2.00 19.97
N TYR A 98 -15.26 -1.64 19.69
CA TYR A 98 -14.10 -2.48 20.00
C TYR A 98 -13.80 -2.54 21.50
N LYS A 99 -13.80 -3.75 22.04
CA LYS A 99 -13.44 -4.06 23.43
C LYS A 99 -12.23 -5.00 23.43
N PRO A 100 -11.00 -4.47 23.58
CA PRO A 100 -9.80 -5.30 23.62
C PRO A 100 -9.86 -6.27 24.81
N LEU A 101 -9.35 -7.48 24.61
CA LEU A 101 -9.21 -8.47 25.69
C LEU A 101 -8.13 -8.04 26.67
N ALA A 102 -8.25 -8.45 27.93
CA ALA A 102 -7.27 -8.09 28.97
C ALA A 102 -5.84 -8.53 28.63
N GLU A 103 -5.70 -9.71 28.02
CA GLU A 103 -4.41 -10.24 27.55
C GLU A 103 -3.76 -9.33 26.48
N VAL A 104 -4.56 -8.68 25.63
CA VAL A 104 -4.07 -7.76 24.60
C VAL A 104 -3.52 -6.51 25.26
N LEU A 105 -4.26 -5.95 26.20
CA LEU A 105 -3.86 -4.75 26.95
C LEU A 105 -2.58 -4.99 27.74
N GLU A 106 -2.49 -6.12 28.46
CA GLU A 106 -1.26 -6.52 29.17
C GLU A 106 -0.08 -6.76 28.20
N PHE A 107 -0.37 -7.28 27.00
CA PHE A 107 0.66 -7.52 26.01
C PHE A 107 1.28 -6.22 25.47
N ILE A 108 0.50 -5.16 25.27
CA ILE A 108 1.01 -3.90 24.70
C ILE A 108 1.33 -2.81 25.71
N GLU A 109 0.92 -2.96 26.98
CA GLU A 109 0.98 -1.94 28.03
C GLU A 109 2.26 -1.07 28.00
N PRO A 110 3.49 -1.62 28.05
CA PRO A 110 4.69 -0.79 28.09
C PRO A 110 4.89 0.04 26.80
N PHE A 111 4.46 -0.46 25.65
CA PHE A 111 4.65 0.19 24.35
C PHE A 111 3.55 1.22 24.10
N ALA A 112 2.31 0.89 24.44
CA ALA A 112 1.18 1.82 24.41
C ALA A 112 1.43 3.02 25.33
N GLN A 113 1.99 2.80 26.52
CA GLN A 113 2.37 3.87 27.45
C GLN A 113 3.52 4.73 26.90
N GLN A 114 4.57 4.10 26.35
CA GLN A 114 5.68 4.85 25.74
C GLN A 114 5.19 5.72 24.58
N TYR A 115 4.29 5.18 23.75
CA TYR A 115 3.71 5.92 22.64
C TYR A 115 2.81 7.07 23.12
N HIS A 116 1.96 6.82 24.12
CA HIS A 116 1.15 7.86 24.74
C HIS A 116 2.01 8.99 25.33
N ASN A 117 3.13 8.68 26.00
CA ASN A 117 4.02 9.69 26.53
C ASN A 117 4.66 10.56 25.41
N LEU A 118 4.93 9.97 24.24
CA LEU A 118 5.38 10.71 23.06
C LEU A 118 4.26 11.65 22.55
N ILE A 119 3.02 11.16 22.50
CA ILE A 119 1.85 11.97 22.14
C ILE A 119 1.69 13.15 23.09
N GLU A 120 1.78 12.94 24.40
CA GLU A 120 1.68 14.01 25.39
C GLU A 120 2.81 15.04 25.25
N HIS A 121 4.02 14.60 24.90
CA HIS A 121 5.12 15.51 24.60
C HIS A 121 4.81 16.39 23.38
N GLU A 122 4.35 15.79 22.28
CA GLU A 122 3.94 16.53 21.08
C GLU A 122 2.76 17.46 21.37
N ARG A 123 1.77 17.02 22.16
CA ARG A 123 0.61 17.81 22.59
C ARG A 123 1.03 19.06 23.37
N ALA A 124 2.09 18.98 24.18
CA ALA A 124 2.63 20.12 24.92
C ALA A 124 3.32 21.16 24.03
N THR A 125 3.95 20.72 22.93
CA THR A 125 4.81 21.56 22.08
C THR A 125 4.23 21.92 20.72
N THR A 126 3.17 21.24 20.28
CA THR A 126 2.57 21.43 18.96
C THR A 126 2.01 22.85 18.77
N ALA A 127 2.14 23.36 17.56
CA ALA A 127 1.47 24.58 17.11
C ALA A 127 -0.06 24.40 17.01
N GLY A 128 -0.54 23.15 17.14
CA GLY A 128 -1.95 22.79 17.06
C GLY A 128 -2.41 22.64 15.62
N HIS A 129 -1.56 22.24 14.67
CA HIS A 129 -1.97 22.09 13.27
C HIS A 129 -2.56 20.71 12.96
N HIS A 130 -2.16 19.68 13.69
CA HIS A 130 -2.71 18.33 13.55
C HIS A 130 -3.75 18.01 14.63
N ASP A 131 -4.74 17.18 14.28
CA ASP A 131 -5.64 16.58 15.26
C ASP A 131 -4.92 15.43 15.98
N ILE A 132 -4.15 15.78 17.01
CA ILE A 132 -3.38 14.83 17.82
C ILE A 132 -4.29 13.81 18.50
N ASP A 133 -5.52 14.18 18.86
CA ASP A 133 -6.49 13.26 19.48
C ASP A 133 -6.98 12.20 18.48
N ALA A 134 -7.25 12.61 17.24
CA ALA A 134 -7.60 11.67 16.18
C ALA A 134 -6.43 10.73 15.85
N ILE A 135 -5.20 11.26 15.77
CA ILE A 135 -3.97 10.48 15.55
C ILE A 135 -3.76 9.45 16.66
N GLU A 136 -3.89 9.88 17.90
CA GLU A 136 -3.74 9.01 19.07
C GLU A 136 -4.78 7.89 19.06
N LEU A 137 -6.06 8.25 18.84
CA LEU A 137 -7.15 7.28 18.78
C LEU A 137 -6.90 6.21 17.70
N THR A 138 -6.53 6.62 16.48
CA THR A 138 -6.34 5.69 15.38
C THR A 138 -5.15 4.78 15.63
N TYR A 139 -3.98 5.31 16.01
CA TYR A 139 -2.78 4.50 16.20
C TYR A 139 -2.83 3.62 17.46
N GLN A 140 -3.40 4.10 18.58
CA GLN A 140 -3.56 3.27 19.78
C GLN A 140 -4.56 2.12 19.54
N CYS A 141 -5.69 2.38 18.89
CA CYS A 141 -6.62 1.30 18.53
C CYS A 141 -5.99 0.33 17.53
N THR A 142 -5.18 0.82 16.59
CA THR A 142 -4.46 -0.03 15.64
C THR A 142 -3.45 -0.92 16.35
N LEU A 143 -2.67 -0.38 17.28
CA LEU A 143 -1.75 -1.15 18.13
C LEU A 143 -2.48 -2.26 18.90
N GLU A 144 -3.63 -1.95 19.49
CA GLU A 144 -4.48 -2.93 20.18
C GLU A 144 -5.01 -4.02 19.24
N ILE A 145 -5.51 -3.65 18.06
CA ILE A 145 -6.07 -4.59 17.07
C ILE A 145 -4.97 -5.50 16.51
N CYS A 146 -3.81 -4.94 16.14
CA CYS A 146 -2.68 -5.70 15.63
C CYS A 146 -2.11 -6.65 16.69
N ALA A 147 -2.06 -6.24 17.97
CA ALA A 147 -1.69 -7.14 19.05
C ALA A 147 -2.68 -8.29 19.24
N ALA A 148 -3.99 -8.04 19.09
CA ALA A 148 -4.99 -9.10 19.10
C ALA A 148 -4.79 -10.09 17.95
N ILE A 149 -4.45 -9.61 16.75
CA ILE A 149 -4.11 -10.43 15.58
C ILE A 149 -2.86 -11.28 15.85
N LEU A 150 -1.79 -10.68 16.38
CA LEU A 150 -0.55 -11.37 16.73
C LEU A 150 -0.79 -12.48 17.77
N LEU A 151 -1.55 -12.19 18.83
CA LEU A 151 -1.88 -13.18 19.85
C LEU A 151 -2.81 -14.29 19.32
N ALA A 152 -3.69 -13.97 18.38
CA ALA A 152 -4.52 -14.97 17.71
C ALA A 152 -3.69 -15.90 16.81
N ALA A 153 -2.76 -15.34 16.03
CA ALA A 153 -1.83 -16.09 15.20
C ALA A 153 -0.95 -17.04 16.04
N ASP A 154 -0.49 -16.57 17.21
CA ASP A 154 0.37 -17.33 18.12
C ASP A 154 -0.29 -18.59 18.71
N ARG A 155 -1.62 -18.65 18.71
CA ARG A 155 -2.40 -19.82 19.17
C ARG A 155 -2.37 -20.99 18.19
N THR A 156 -1.72 -20.85 17.04
CA THR A 156 -1.67 -21.91 16.02
C THR A 156 -0.91 -23.15 16.51
N ASP A 157 -1.51 -24.31 16.23
CA ASP A 157 -0.89 -25.62 16.42
C ASP A 157 -0.06 -26.08 15.21
N ASP A 158 -0.19 -25.38 14.07
CA ASP A 158 0.56 -25.63 12.84
C ASP A 158 1.30 -24.36 12.41
N PRO A 159 2.41 -24.03 13.10
CA PRO A 159 3.23 -22.89 12.73
C PRO A 159 3.95 -23.12 11.42
N VAL A 160 4.14 -22.04 10.65
CA VAL A 160 5.04 -22.05 9.51
C VAL A 160 6.49 -22.17 9.99
N ILE A 161 7.33 -22.87 9.23
CA ILE A 161 8.77 -22.78 9.39
C ILE A 161 9.20 -21.57 8.58
N LEU A 162 9.61 -20.51 9.27
CA LEU A 162 10.01 -19.26 8.63
C LEU A 162 11.13 -19.53 7.63
N ASP A 163 10.99 -19.03 6.40
CA ASP A 163 12.07 -19.00 5.41
C ASP A 163 12.85 -17.69 5.57
N PRO A 164 14.04 -17.70 6.20
CA PRO A 164 14.80 -16.47 6.39
C PRO A 164 15.24 -15.84 5.08
N GLN A 165 15.28 -16.61 3.98
CA GLN A 165 15.68 -16.09 2.68
C GLN A 165 14.58 -15.26 2.00
N LEU A 166 13.33 -15.38 2.45
CA LEU A 166 12.21 -14.52 2.04
C LEU A 166 12.12 -13.25 2.88
N HIS A 167 12.79 -13.21 4.04
CA HIS A 167 12.70 -12.08 4.95
C HIS A 167 13.52 -10.89 4.46
N ALA A 168 12.91 -9.69 4.46
CA ALA A 168 13.49 -8.48 3.86
C ALA A 168 14.85 -8.05 4.45
N SER A 169 15.09 -8.35 5.73
CA SER A 169 16.36 -8.04 6.41
C SER A 169 17.53 -8.95 6.00
N GLN A 170 17.26 -10.07 5.31
CA GLN A 170 18.29 -10.98 4.78
C GLN A 170 18.27 -11.08 3.25
N ALA A 171 17.18 -10.67 2.59
CA ALA A 171 17.07 -10.54 1.15
C ALA A 171 17.84 -9.30 0.66
N GLY A 172 19.13 -9.47 0.34
CA GLY A 172 19.81 -8.54 -0.56
C GLY A 172 19.19 -8.58 -1.97
N GLY A 173 19.26 -7.49 -2.72
CA GLY A 173 18.71 -7.46 -4.10
C GLY A 173 18.28 -6.09 -4.60
N ASP A 174 18.17 -5.09 -3.72
CA ASP A 174 17.66 -3.77 -4.07
C ASP A 174 18.72 -2.81 -4.67
N ASP A 175 19.90 -3.31 -5.07
CA ASP A 175 20.99 -2.47 -5.62
C ASP A 175 20.59 -1.75 -6.92
N HIS A 176 19.55 -2.24 -7.61
CA HIS A 176 18.97 -1.56 -8.76
C HIS A 176 18.33 -0.21 -8.40
N PHE A 177 18.03 0.06 -7.11
CA PHE A 177 17.60 1.37 -6.63
C PHE A 177 18.74 2.35 -6.39
N THR A 178 20.01 1.93 -6.36
CA THR A 178 21.14 2.86 -6.13
C THR A 178 21.16 4.04 -7.12
N PRO A 179 21.00 3.83 -8.45
CA PRO A 179 20.92 4.94 -9.41
C PRO A 179 19.72 5.86 -9.16
N TRP A 180 18.59 5.28 -8.75
CA TRP A 180 17.40 6.04 -8.38
C TRP A 180 17.62 6.86 -7.11
N GLY A 181 18.36 6.33 -6.13
CA GLY A 181 18.61 7.04 -4.87
C GLY A 181 19.39 8.31 -5.10
N HIS A 182 20.42 8.23 -5.93
CA HIS A 182 21.18 9.40 -6.34
C HIS A 182 20.30 10.42 -7.07
N LEU A 183 19.55 9.97 -8.09
CA LEU A 183 18.68 10.83 -8.91
C LEU A 183 17.59 11.53 -8.08
N LEU A 184 16.90 10.81 -7.19
CA LEU A 184 15.70 11.34 -6.51
C LEU A 184 16.00 12.19 -5.29
N THR A 185 17.17 11.99 -4.68
CA THR A 185 17.41 12.46 -3.31
C THR A 185 18.68 13.29 -3.18
N GLY A 186 19.62 13.12 -4.11
CA GLY A 186 20.97 13.65 -4.00
C GLY A 186 21.78 13.07 -2.83
N MET A 187 21.27 12.05 -2.14
CA MET A 187 21.93 11.36 -1.02
C MET A 187 22.36 9.95 -1.43
N GLU A 188 23.43 9.46 -0.80
CA GLU A 188 23.80 8.05 -0.86
C GLU A 188 22.83 7.26 0.04
N CYS A 189 21.97 6.46 -0.59
CA CYS A 189 20.95 5.70 0.13
C CYS A 189 21.44 4.28 0.37
N ASP A 190 21.74 3.94 1.63
CA ASP A 190 22.21 2.62 2.02
C ASP A 190 21.48 2.11 3.28
N PRO A 191 20.50 1.18 3.19
CA PRO A 191 20.21 0.37 2.01
C PRO A 191 19.42 1.12 0.92
N PRO A 192 19.66 0.82 -0.37
CA PRO A 192 18.99 1.48 -1.50
C PRO A 192 17.46 1.34 -1.51
N ILE A 193 16.92 0.31 -0.84
CA ILE A 193 15.48 0.05 -0.70
C ILE A 193 14.67 1.26 -0.22
N ILE A 194 15.28 2.16 0.56
CA ILE A 194 14.60 3.33 1.10
C ILE A 194 14.15 4.30 -0.01
N VAL A 195 14.80 4.22 -1.18
CA VAL A 195 14.45 4.98 -2.39
C VAL A 195 13.14 4.50 -3.02
N GLN A 196 12.63 3.34 -2.64
CA GLN A 196 11.36 2.82 -3.16
C GLN A 196 10.21 3.82 -2.95
N PHE A 197 10.16 4.44 -1.78
CA PHE A 197 9.07 5.34 -1.43
C PHE A 197 9.01 6.65 -2.27
N PRO A 198 10.10 7.41 -2.48
CA PRO A 198 10.05 8.53 -3.42
C PRO A 198 9.89 8.08 -4.88
N PHE A 199 10.41 6.91 -5.27
CA PHE A 199 10.21 6.38 -6.62
C PHE A 199 8.72 6.06 -6.86
N TYR A 200 8.04 5.51 -5.86
CA TYR A 200 6.60 5.32 -5.85
C TYR A 200 5.83 6.62 -6.09
N LEU A 201 6.26 7.75 -5.50
CA LEU A 201 5.63 9.05 -5.74
C LEU A 201 5.71 9.50 -7.21
N LEU A 202 6.78 9.14 -7.92
CA LEU A 202 6.91 9.43 -9.35
C LEU A 202 5.93 8.62 -10.20
N MET A 203 5.60 7.40 -9.76
CA MET A 203 4.63 6.54 -10.44
C MET A 203 3.22 7.10 -10.37
N CYS A 204 2.99 8.18 -9.61
CA CYS A 204 1.65 8.56 -9.23
C CYS A 204 0.73 9.05 -10.36
N GLN A 205 1.18 9.01 -11.62
CA GLN A 205 0.50 9.56 -12.80
C GLN A 205 0.04 11.03 -12.64
N ALA A 206 0.58 11.71 -11.61
CA ALA A 206 0.03 12.93 -11.05
C ALA A 206 1.06 13.97 -10.62
N PHE A 207 2.36 13.67 -10.70
CA PHE A 207 3.34 14.52 -10.05
C PHE A 207 3.61 15.80 -10.85
N SER A 208 3.62 16.94 -10.14
CA SER A 208 4.08 18.24 -10.64
C SER A 208 5.46 18.54 -10.08
N LEU A 209 6.39 18.90 -10.97
CA LEU A 209 7.77 19.28 -10.69
C LEU A 209 7.86 20.47 -9.72
N GLU A 210 8.35 20.25 -8.50
CA GLU A 210 8.92 21.32 -7.66
C GLU A 210 10.20 20.82 -6.96
N PRO A 211 11.41 21.25 -7.40
CA PRO A 211 12.68 20.63 -7.04
C PRO A 211 13.16 20.80 -5.58
N VAL A 212 12.55 21.67 -4.76
CA VAL A 212 13.19 22.13 -3.51
C VAL A 212 12.66 21.41 -2.25
N HIS A 213 11.37 21.08 -2.16
CA HIS A 213 10.77 20.45 -0.97
C HIS A 213 10.94 18.92 -0.90
N LEU A 214 11.36 18.30 -2.00
CA LEU A 214 11.51 16.85 -2.16
C LEU A 214 12.46 16.19 -1.15
N ARG A 215 13.50 16.90 -0.71
CA ARG A 215 14.51 16.32 0.20
C ARG A 215 13.94 16.04 1.58
N GLU A 216 13.15 16.95 2.12
CA GLU A 216 12.60 16.83 3.48
C GLU A 216 11.48 15.79 3.49
N ASP A 217 10.55 15.87 2.54
CA ASP A 217 9.49 14.89 2.32
C ASP A 217 10.07 13.49 2.08
N TYR A 218 11.18 13.41 1.34
CA TYR A 218 11.95 12.17 1.19
C TYR A 218 12.54 11.68 2.52
N VAL A 219 13.20 12.53 3.30
CA VAL A 219 13.78 12.14 4.60
C VAL A 219 12.71 11.61 5.54
N TYR A 220 11.55 12.25 5.66
CA TYR A 220 10.47 11.78 6.53
C TYR A 220 9.94 10.41 6.12
N THR A 221 9.61 10.29 4.83
CA THR A 221 9.18 9.04 4.20
C THR A 221 10.22 7.93 4.38
N ALA A 222 11.49 8.27 4.20
CA ALA A 222 12.58 7.34 4.31
C ALA A 222 12.72 6.83 5.75
N LEU A 223 12.56 7.71 6.74
CA LEU A 223 12.59 7.34 8.15
C LEU A 223 11.44 6.41 8.54
N THR A 224 10.23 6.59 7.98
CA THR A 224 9.13 5.64 8.24
C THR A 224 9.43 4.28 7.64
N GLY A 225 10.03 4.25 6.45
CA GLY A 225 10.56 3.02 5.83
C GLY A 225 11.65 2.31 6.65
N VAL A 226 12.56 3.08 7.27
CA VAL A 226 13.64 2.53 8.10
C VAL A 226 13.08 1.77 9.29
N ASP A 227 12.16 2.37 10.05
CA ASP A 227 11.60 1.73 11.25
C ASP A 227 10.84 0.43 10.89
N TRP A 228 10.26 0.34 9.69
CA TRP A 228 9.56 -0.86 9.21
C TRP A 228 10.50 -2.00 8.77
N ALA A 229 11.69 -1.68 8.26
CA ALA A 229 12.60 -2.66 7.68
C ALA A 229 13.71 -3.13 8.65
N ARG A 230 13.75 -2.63 9.89
CA ARG A 230 14.76 -2.99 10.89
C ARG A 230 14.82 -4.51 11.11
N GLY A 231 16.02 -5.07 11.09
CA GLY A 231 16.27 -6.47 11.38
C GLY A 231 17.69 -6.68 11.91
N GLN A 232 17.95 -7.78 12.62
CA GLN A 232 19.24 -7.98 13.30
C GLN A 232 20.38 -8.32 12.31
N GLY A 233 21.52 -7.62 12.42
CA GLY A 233 22.77 -8.04 11.76
C GLY A 233 23.51 -6.93 11.02
N LYS A 234 24.06 -7.25 9.83
CA LYS A 234 24.74 -6.26 8.98
C LYS A 234 23.75 -5.22 8.43
N PHE A 235 22.49 -5.62 8.25
CA PHE A 235 21.43 -4.78 7.70
C PHE A 235 20.96 -3.70 8.69
N SER A 236 20.84 -4.00 10.01
CA SER A 236 20.54 -2.96 11.02
C SER A 236 21.57 -1.82 11.01
N ARG A 237 22.86 -2.14 10.87
CA ARG A 237 23.91 -1.11 10.83
C ARG A 237 23.79 -0.18 9.62
N ARG A 238 23.34 -0.69 8.46
CA ARG A 238 23.08 0.14 7.26
C ARG A 238 21.93 1.10 7.56
N PHE A 239 20.83 0.60 8.12
CA PHE A 239 19.70 1.43 8.53
C PHE A 239 20.06 2.50 9.58
N GLU A 240 20.82 2.16 10.61
CA GLU A 240 21.29 3.11 11.62
C GLU A 240 22.15 4.22 10.99
N ALA A 241 23.05 3.86 10.07
CA ALA A 241 23.88 4.83 9.36
C ALA A 241 23.03 5.74 8.46
N PHE A 242 22.08 5.18 7.71
CA PHE A 242 21.18 5.96 6.88
C PHE A 242 20.26 6.86 7.69
N GLU A 243 19.66 6.39 8.78
CA GLU A 243 18.82 7.23 9.66
C GLU A 243 19.62 8.43 10.17
N LYS A 244 20.88 8.23 10.57
CA LYS A 244 21.77 9.33 10.96
C LYS A 244 21.98 10.32 9.81
N LEU A 245 22.32 9.85 8.61
CA LEU A 245 22.52 10.70 7.43
C LEU A 245 21.25 11.47 7.05
N ALA A 246 20.09 10.81 7.09
CA ALA A 246 18.79 11.41 6.80
C ALA A 246 18.46 12.53 7.79
N ARG A 247 18.72 12.32 9.09
CA ARG A 247 18.57 13.35 10.13
C ARG A 247 19.55 14.51 9.95
N GLU A 248 20.80 14.25 9.57
CA GLU A 248 21.80 15.28 9.29
C GLU A 248 21.45 16.13 8.05
N ALA A 249 20.76 15.54 7.07
CA ALA A 249 20.34 16.23 5.85
C ALA A 249 19.23 17.27 6.10
N VAL A 250 18.51 17.18 7.22
CA VAL A 250 17.45 18.11 7.63
C VAL A 250 17.65 18.46 9.12
N PRO A 251 18.58 19.36 9.48
CA PRO A 251 18.90 19.65 10.88
C PRO A 251 17.72 20.17 11.73
N THR A 252 16.66 20.65 11.08
CA THR A 252 15.43 21.16 11.69
C THR A 252 14.36 20.09 11.92
N LEU A 253 14.64 18.82 11.60
CA LEU A 253 13.69 17.69 11.72
C LEU A 253 13.06 17.58 13.12
N ASP A 254 13.87 17.86 14.14
CA ASP A 254 13.50 17.75 15.56
C ASP A 254 13.19 19.13 16.20
N ASP A 255 13.23 20.23 15.44
CA ASP A 255 12.99 21.58 15.96
C ASP A 255 11.49 21.85 16.21
N THR A 256 11.17 22.29 17.42
CA THR A 256 9.82 22.76 17.83
C THR A 256 9.42 24.10 17.21
N ARG A 257 10.36 24.78 16.53
CA ARG A 257 10.18 26.12 15.93
C ARG A 257 10.14 26.13 14.41
N SER A 258 10.30 24.98 13.74
CA SER A 258 10.06 24.96 12.30
C SER A 258 8.63 25.43 12.06
N GLY A 259 8.44 26.47 11.26
CA GLY A 259 7.16 27.17 11.08
C GLY A 259 6.09 26.35 10.34
N GLU A 260 6.12 25.03 10.44
CA GLU A 260 5.41 24.06 9.61
C GLU A 260 5.23 22.72 10.37
N ASP A 261 4.59 22.74 11.54
CA ASP A 261 4.28 21.59 12.42
C ASP A 261 4.37 20.20 11.76
N ARG A 262 5.36 19.41 12.19
CA ARG A 262 5.69 18.06 11.70
C ARG A 262 5.27 16.94 12.67
N SER A 263 4.38 17.25 13.61
CA SER A 263 4.00 16.31 14.68
C SER A 263 3.49 14.98 14.13
N PHE A 264 2.70 14.98 13.05
CA PHE A 264 2.19 13.73 12.46
C PHE A 264 3.30 12.71 12.16
N TRP A 265 4.43 13.15 11.59
CA TRP A 265 5.52 12.26 11.22
C TRP A 265 6.22 11.64 12.43
N ARG A 266 6.48 12.43 13.46
CA ARG A 266 7.06 11.94 14.71
C ARG A 266 6.12 10.95 15.40
N LEU A 267 4.81 11.21 15.35
CA LEU A 267 3.79 10.32 15.87
C LEU A 267 3.65 9.03 15.06
N ALA A 268 3.75 9.09 13.72
CA ALA A 268 3.76 7.91 12.87
C ALA A 268 4.99 7.03 13.14
N LEU A 269 6.18 7.63 13.24
CA LEU A 269 7.41 6.93 13.63
C LEU A 269 7.29 6.32 15.05
N GLY A 270 6.70 7.05 15.99
CA GLY A 270 6.40 6.56 17.33
C GLY A 270 5.52 5.30 17.33
N TYR A 271 4.47 5.31 16.50
CA TYR A 271 3.59 4.15 16.32
C TYR A 271 4.34 2.95 15.73
N LEU A 272 5.11 3.15 14.65
CA LEU A 272 5.89 2.07 14.02
C LEU A 272 6.88 1.43 15.00
N ARG A 273 7.51 2.26 15.85
CA ARG A 273 8.38 1.76 16.94
C ARG A 273 7.61 0.94 17.96
N ALA A 274 6.43 1.39 18.38
CA ALA A 274 5.58 0.65 19.32
C ALA A 274 5.13 -0.69 18.74
N MET A 275 4.75 -0.73 17.46
CA MET A 275 4.41 -1.96 16.73
C MET A 275 5.59 -2.92 16.65
N ASN A 276 6.76 -2.44 16.22
CA ASN A 276 7.97 -3.26 16.14
C ASN A 276 8.36 -3.82 17.53
N LEU A 277 8.25 -3.04 18.59
CA LEU A 277 8.49 -3.53 19.96
C LEU A 277 7.47 -4.58 20.39
N THR A 278 6.22 -4.45 19.94
CA THR A 278 5.13 -5.41 20.21
C THR A 278 5.40 -6.75 19.50
N GLU A 279 5.76 -6.73 18.23
CA GLU A 279 6.14 -7.92 17.44
C GLU A 279 7.36 -8.63 18.02
N ASN A 280 8.29 -7.88 18.62
CA ASN A 280 9.52 -8.42 19.20
C ASN A 280 9.45 -8.65 20.73
N LYS A 281 8.28 -8.50 21.37
CA LYS A 281 8.14 -8.68 22.83
C LYS A 281 8.51 -10.09 23.29
N ARG A 282 8.22 -11.09 22.47
CA ARG A 282 8.59 -12.49 22.65
C ARG A 282 8.56 -13.22 21.30
N GLU A 283 9.02 -14.46 21.26
CA GLU A 283 8.81 -15.31 20.11
C GLU A 283 7.31 -15.60 19.95
N LEU A 284 6.80 -15.31 18.75
CA LEU A 284 5.40 -15.49 18.35
C LEU A 284 5.35 -16.44 17.16
N LYS A 285 4.37 -17.34 17.16
CA LYS A 285 4.10 -18.23 16.03
C LYS A 285 3.21 -17.53 15.00
N ALA A 286 3.39 -17.90 13.74
CA ALA A 286 2.48 -17.55 12.65
C ALA A 286 1.93 -18.83 11.99
N PRO A 287 0.63 -18.90 11.66
CA PRO A 287 0.06 -20.08 11.05
C PRO A 287 0.58 -20.30 9.63
N ARG A 288 0.73 -21.56 9.25
CA ARG A 288 1.02 -21.95 7.85
C ARG A 288 -0.17 -21.70 6.92
N LYS A 289 -1.39 -21.74 7.45
CA LYS A 289 -2.59 -21.41 6.69
C LYS A 289 -2.64 -19.92 6.39
N ALA A 290 -3.26 -19.58 5.27
CA ALA A 290 -3.47 -18.19 4.87
C ALA A 290 -4.33 -17.46 5.90
N ALA A 291 -5.50 -18.03 6.25
CA ALA A 291 -6.44 -17.40 7.17
C ALA A 291 -5.94 -17.42 8.62
N ILE A 292 -6.12 -16.30 9.33
CA ILE A 292 -5.85 -16.15 10.77
C ILE A 292 -7.18 -15.97 11.51
N GLU A 293 -7.50 -16.86 12.44
CA GLU A 293 -8.73 -16.80 13.23
C GLU A 293 -8.59 -15.83 14.40
N HIS A 294 -8.84 -14.53 14.16
CA HIS A 294 -8.67 -13.48 15.17
C HIS A 294 -9.98 -13.03 15.87
N GLY A 295 -11.15 -13.37 15.32
CA GLY A 295 -12.46 -13.08 15.94
C GLY A 295 -12.85 -11.60 16.03
N LEU A 296 -12.14 -10.72 15.30
CA LEU A 296 -12.43 -9.28 15.20
C LEU A 296 -13.40 -9.03 14.03
N SER A 297 -14.17 -7.94 14.08
CA SER A 297 -15.01 -7.58 12.95
C SER A 297 -14.18 -7.17 11.73
N HIS A 298 -14.69 -7.43 10.52
CA HIS A 298 -14.00 -7.06 9.28
C HIS A 298 -13.73 -5.55 9.21
N ASP A 299 -14.64 -4.72 9.70
CA ASP A 299 -14.45 -3.26 9.73
C ASP A 299 -13.22 -2.87 10.56
N LEU A 300 -13.00 -3.49 11.73
CA LEU A 300 -11.83 -3.22 12.57
C LEU A 300 -10.52 -3.63 11.90
N VAL A 301 -10.51 -4.77 11.22
CA VAL A 301 -9.34 -5.28 10.51
C VAL A 301 -8.97 -4.37 9.34
N MET A 302 -9.96 -3.97 8.53
CA MET A 302 -9.75 -3.03 7.44
C MET A 302 -9.23 -1.68 7.97
N LEU A 303 -9.82 -1.16 9.05
CA LEU A 303 -9.36 0.08 9.67
C LEU A 303 -7.93 -0.01 10.20
N ALA A 304 -7.60 -1.08 10.92
CA ALA A 304 -6.24 -1.29 11.41
C ALA A 304 -5.25 -1.35 10.24
N ARG A 305 -5.57 -2.05 9.16
CA ARG A 305 -4.70 -2.07 7.96
C ARG A 305 -4.55 -0.69 7.31
N ALA A 306 -5.64 0.08 7.23
CA ALA A 306 -5.60 1.44 6.72
C ALA A 306 -4.68 2.33 7.57
N PHE A 307 -4.85 2.32 8.89
CA PHE A 307 -4.05 3.14 9.79
C PHE A 307 -2.59 2.68 9.89
N ASP A 308 -2.32 1.39 9.79
CA ASP A 308 -0.94 0.86 9.78
C ASP A 308 -0.13 1.36 8.57
N THR A 309 -0.80 1.65 7.45
CA THR A 309 -0.17 2.10 6.20
C THR A 309 -0.14 3.62 6.02
N ILE A 310 -0.86 4.38 6.85
CA ILE A 310 -1.04 5.83 6.70
C ILE A 310 0.27 6.63 6.76
N GLY A 311 1.21 6.23 7.63
CA GLY A 311 2.52 6.87 7.79
C GLY A 311 3.45 6.65 6.60
N SER A 312 3.21 5.59 5.81
CA SER A 312 3.91 5.36 4.54
C SER A 312 3.20 6.02 3.35
N ALA A 313 1.92 6.36 3.50
CA ALA A 313 1.09 6.92 2.44
C ALA A 313 1.17 8.46 2.40
N TYR A 314 1.20 9.12 3.56
CA TYR A 314 1.37 10.56 3.64
C TYR A 314 2.84 10.89 3.44
N MET A 315 3.22 11.61 2.39
CA MET A 315 4.62 12.01 2.14
C MET A 315 4.80 13.50 1.86
N ALA A 316 3.71 14.24 1.62
CA ALA A 316 3.74 15.65 1.28
C ALA A 316 3.18 16.51 2.42
N ARG A 317 3.67 17.75 2.54
CA ARG A 317 3.20 18.79 3.49
C ARG A 317 1.74 19.20 3.27
N ASP A 318 1.13 18.77 2.18
CA ASP A 318 -0.17 19.22 1.70
C ASP A 318 -1.32 18.52 2.43
N GLY A 319 -2.29 19.31 2.90
CA GLY A 319 -3.44 18.86 3.69
C GLY A 319 -4.23 17.76 2.99
N ALA A 320 -4.26 16.58 3.59
CA ALA A 320 -4.93 15.40 3.07
C ALA A 320 -6.01 14.91 4.05
N ALA A 321 -7.19 14.65 3.51
CA ALA A 321 -8.38 14.21 4.23
C ALA A 321 -8.43 12.67 4.28
N PHE A 322 -7.71 12.07 5.23
CA PHE A 322 -7.54 10.61 5.30
C PHE A 322 -8.52 9.87 6.20
N LEU A 323 -9.12 10.57 7.17
CA LEU A 323 -9.98 9.94 8.16
C LEU A 323 -11.46 9.99 7.75
N ASP A 324 -11.79 10.67 6.65
CA ASP A 324 -13.11 10.59 6.02
C ASP A 324 -13.25 9.31 5.15
N ASP A 325 -14.47 9.06 4.65
CA ASP A 325 -14.80 7.85 3.87
C ASP A 325 -13.86 7.63 2.68
N ALA A 326 -13.59 8.70 1.93
CA ALA A 326 -12.74 8.64 0.74
C ALA A 326 -11.26 8.50 1.10
N GLY A 327 -10.84 9.05 2.23
CA GLY A 327 -9.50 8.93 2.78
C GLY A 327 -9.18 7.51 3.21
N ILE A 328 -10.10 6.87 3.95
CA ILE A 328 -9.95 5.48 4.39
C ILE A 328 -9.89 4.54 3.19
N ASP A 329 -10.80 4.68 2.23
CA ASP A 329 -10.77 3.92 0.97
C ASP A 329 -9.46 4.16 0.21
N SER A 330 -8.92 5.38 0.24
CA SER A 330 -7.67 5.68 -0.45
C SER A 330 -6.47 4.96 0.16
N ILE A 331 -6.39 4.94 1.49
CA ILE A 331 -5.29 4.30 2.19
C ILE A 331 -5.41 2.77 2.10
N LEU A 332 -6.62 2.22 2.22
CA LEU A 332 -6.88 0.81 1.93
C LEU A 332 -6.51 0.45 0.50
N GLY A 333 -6.94 1.27 -0.47
CA GLY A 333 -6.57 1.12 -1.88
C GLY A 333 -5.07 1.19 -2.10
N SER A 334 -4.33 1.77 -1.14
CA SER A 334 -2.88 1.77 -1.16
C SER A 334 -2.24 0.48 -0.61
N ALA A 335 -2.88 -0.14 0.38
CA ALA A 335 -2.38 -1.31 1.09
C ALA A 335 -2.72 -2.64 0.41
N VAL A 336 -3.97 -2.82 -0.04
CA VAL A 336 -4.46 -4.11 -0.57
C VAL A 336 -3.66 -4.62 -1.78
N PRO A 337 -3.20 -3.77 -2.73
CA PRO A 337 -2.37 -4.25 -3.82
C PRO A 337 -1.08 -4.92 -3.38
N ASN A 338 -0.48 -4.48 -2.27
CA ASN A 338 0.67 -5.15 -1.66
C ASN A 338 0.27 -6.49 -1.07
N ASP A 339 -0.83 -6.52 -0.32
CA ASP A 339 -1.29 -7.72 0.38
C ASP A 339 -1.60 -8.87 -0.62
N VAL A 340 -2.10 -8.53 -1.81
CA VAL A 340 -2.26 -9.46 -2.94
C VAL A 340 -0.91 -9.98 -3.45
N MET A 341 0.06 -9.09 -3.63
CA MET A 341 1.36 -9.46 -4.21
C MET A 341 2.25 -10.22 -3.22
N ASP A 342 2.05 -10.00 -1.93
CA ASP A 342 2.93 -10.51 -0.88
C ASP A 342 2.31 -11.68 -0.11
N LEU A 343 1.06 -12.11 -0.38
CA LEU A 343 0.37 -13.16 0.40
C LEU A 343 1.19 -14.45 0.59
N HIS A 344 1.79 -14.97 -0.50
CA HIS A 344 2.67 -16.14 -0.42
C HIS A 344 3.86 -15.87 0.52
N THR A 345 4.56 -14.76 0.28
CA THR A 345 5.74 -14.36 1.04
C THR A 345 5.39 -14.14 2.51
N ASP A 346 4.29 -13.44 2.81
CA ASP A 346 3.82 -13.14 4.16
C ASP A 346 3.45 -14.41 4.94
N ILE A 347 2.94 -15.44 4.26
CA ILE A 347 2.76 -16.76 4.88
C ILE A 347 4.09 -17.35 5.34
N PHE A 348 5.12 -17.31 4.49
CA PHE A 348 6.41 -17.94 4.78
C PHE A 348 7.38 -17.07 5.60
N THR A 349 7.15 -15.76 5.70
CA THR A 349 7.88 -14.85 6.60
C THR A 349 7.19 -14.68 7.94
N GLY A 350 5.95 -15.17 8.08
CA GLY A 350 5.16 -15.08 9.30
C GLY A 350 4.53 -13.71 9.53
N GLU A 351 4.45 -12.85 8.51
CA GLU A 351 3.75 -11.57 8.60
C GLU A 351 2.25 -11.81 8.79
N THR A 352 1.67 -11.15 9.80
CA THR A 352 0.30 -11.38 10.27
C THR A 352 -0.65 -10.27 9.88
N ARG A 353 -0.15 -9.13 9.40
CA ARG A 353 -0.96 -7.94 9.08
C ARG A 353 -1.42 -7.86 7.62
N ASN A 354 -1.19 -8.90 6.83
CA ASN A 354 -1.71 -8.99 5.46
C ASN A 354 -3.25 -9.09 5.46
N LEU A 355 -3.94 -8.16 4.80
CA LEU A 355 -5.40 -8.08 4.86
C LEU A 355 -6.10 -9.33 4.31
N LEU A 356 -5.54 -9.99 3.31
CA LEU A 356 -6.16 -11.19 2.72
C LEU A 356 -6.20 -12.33 3.75
N ARG A 357 -5.15 -12.46 4.57
CA ARG A 357 -5.08 -13.43 5.67
C ARG A 357 -6.12 -13.17 6.76
N LEU A 358 -6.54 -11.92 6.92
CA LEU A 358 -7.42 -11.49 8.00
C LEU A 358 -8.89 -11.46 7.57
N LEU A 359 -9.18 -11.25 6.29
CA LEU A 359 -10.57 -11.17 5.79
C LEU A 359 -11.10 -12.49 5.22
N TYR A 360 -10.27 -13.29 4.56
CA TYR A 360 -10.76 -14.40 3.75
C TYR A 360 -10.48 -15.76 4.39
N PRO A 361 -11.50 -16.62 4.53
CA PRO A 361 -11.34 -17.94 5.13
C PRO A 361 -10.53 -18.87 4.22
N SER A 362 -9.92 -19.89 4.83
CA SER A 362 -9.32 -21.01 4.10
C SER A 362 -10.36 -22.07 3.74
N GLY A 363 -10.08 -22.87 2.71
CA GLY A 363 -10.90 -24.03 2.33
C GLY A 363 -12.08 -23.70 1.42
N LEU A 364 -12.03 -22.55 0.75
CA LEU A 364 -12.90 -22.26 -0.39
C LEU A 364 -12.65 -23.29 -1.50
N ASN A 365 -13.66 -23.60 -2.31
CA ASN A 365 -13.34 -24.25 -3.58
C ASN A 365 -12.71 -23.22 -4.54
N ILE A 366 -12.10 -23.70 -5.63
CA ILE A 366 -11.41 -22.79 -6.56
C ILE A 366 -12.37 -21.82 -7.26
N GLU A 367 -13.63 -22.20 -7.52
CA GLU A 367 -14.61 -21.29 -8.12
C GLU A 367 -14.99 -20.14 -7.17
N GLU A 368 -15.20 -20.44 -5.89
CA GLU A 368 -15.46 -19.47 -4.84
C GLU A 368 -14.25 -18.54 -4.63
N ALA A 369 -13.04 -19.10 -4.62
CA ALA A 369 -11.82 -18.33 -4.48
C ALA A 369 -11.58 -17.40 -5.68
N MET A 370 -11.81 -17.88 -6.91
CA MET A 370 -11.75 -17.03 -8.11
C MET A 370 -12.80 -15.92 -8.09
N GLN A 371 -14.02 -16.22 -7.61
CA GLN A 371 -15.05 -15.19 -7.44
C GLN A 371 -14.58 -14.12 -6.44
N THR A 372 -14.09 -14.53 -5.26
CA THR A 372 -13.54 -13.62 -4.25
C THR A 372 -12.41 -12.76 -4.81
N THR A 373 -11.38 -13.34 -5.44
CA THR A 373 -10.23 -12.57 -5.94
C THR A 373 -10.59 -11.70 -7.16
N SER A 374 -11.57 -12.09 -7.98
CA SER A 374 -12.09 -11.22 -9.05
C SER A 374 -12.84 -9.99 -8.52
N THR A 375 -13.59 -10.15 -7.43
CA THR A 375 -14.25 -9.02 -6.74
C THR A 375 -13.22 -8.12 -6.05
N ILE A 376 -12.14 -8.68 -5.48
CA ILE A 376 -11.01 -7.89 -4.94
C ILE A 376 -10.37 -7.06 -6.06
N LEU A 377 -9.98 -7.70 -7.17
CA LEU A 377 -9.35 -7.04 -8.31
C LEU A 377 -10.22 -5.91 -8.85
N SER A 378 -11.50 -6.18 -9.09
CA SER A 378 -12.42 -5.15 -9.60
C SER A 378 -12.65 -4.01 -8.60
N SER A 379 -12.72 -4.29 -7.30
CA SER A 379 -12.84 -3.26 -6.26
C SER A 379 -11.62 -2.34 -6.21
N MET A 380 -10.40 -2.90 -6.30
CA MET A 380 -9.16 -2.12 -6.36
C MET A 380 -9.09 -1.28 -7.63
N LEU A 381 -9.45 -1.84 -8.78
CA LEU A 381 -9.48 -1.11 -10.05
C LEU A 381 -10.51 0.02 -10.04
N CYS A 382 -11.70 -0.19 -9.45
CA CYS A 382 -12.68 0.87 -9.22
C CYS A 382 -12.11 1.97 -8.31
N GLU A 383 -11.38 1.59 -7.26
CA GLU A 383 -10.74 2.54 -6.35
C GLU A 383 -9.66 3.38 -7.05
N ILE A 384 -8.89 2.80 -7.97
CA ILE A 384 -7.93 3.56 -8.77
C ILE A 384 -8.63 4.63 -9.61
N VAL A 385 -9.78 4.31 -10.23
CA VAL A 385 -10.57 5.31 -10.98
C VAL A 385 -11.08 6.41 -10.06
N ARG A 386 -11.60 6.07 -8.87
CA ARG A 386 -12.03 7.06 -7.88
C ARG A 386 -10.86 7.90 -7.37
N GLY A 387 -9.69 7.30 -7.15
CA GLY A 387 -8.46 7.97 -6.77
C GLY A 387 -8.03 9.00 -7.81
N HIS A 388 -7.98 8.62 -9.07
CA HIS A 388 -7.74 9.54 -10.19
C HIS A 388 -8.78 10.66 -10.25
N HIS A 389 -10.05 10.35 -10.00
CA HIS A 389 -11.14 11.32 -9.99
C HIS A 389 -10.97 12.35 -8.86
N ARG A 390 -10.72 11.88 -7.63
CA ARG A 390 -10.45 12.69 -6.44
C ARG A 390 -9.22 13.56 -6.64
N ALA A 391 -8.12 13.00 -7.11
CA ALA A 391 -6.90 13.76 -7.38
C ALA A 391 -7.14 14.81 -8.48
N ARG A 392 -7.72 14.42 -9.62
CA ARG A 392 -7.79 15.29 -10.81
C ARG A 392 -8.87 16.37 -10.75
N LEU A 393 -10.06 16.02 -10.24
CA LEU A 393 -11.22 16.90 -10.24
C LEU A 393 -11.37 17.63 -8.91
N HIS A 394 -11.00 16.98 -7.81
CA HIS A 394 -11.15 17.53 -6.45
C HIS A 394 -9.84 17.99 -5.83
N ASN A 395 -8.69 17.81 -6.49
CA ASN A 395 -7.39 18.19 -5.94
C ASN A 395 -7.14 17.53 -4.56
N ARG A 396 -7.60 16.28 -4.38
CA ARG A 396 -7.44 15.48 -3.17
C ARG A 396 -6.19 14.61 -3.25
N GLU A 397 -5.26 14.82 -2.32
CA GLU A 397 -3.97 14.13 -2.29
C GLU A 397 -4.10 12.65 -1.92
N ASP A 398 -5.10 12.28 -1.11
CA ASP A 398 -5.42 10.89 -0.81
C ASP A 398 -5.74 10.07 -2.07
N GLY A 399 -6.43 10.67 -3.05
CA GLY A 399 -6.68 10.02 -4.34
C GLY A 399 -5.43 9.73 -5.16
N ARG A 400 -4.35 10.51 -4.95
CA ARG A 400 -3.06 10.25 -5.58
C ARG A 400 -2.42 8.98 -5.03
N ILE A 401 -2.61 8.65 -3.76
CA ILE A 401 -1.98 7.47 -3.15
C ILE A 401 -2.71 6.19 -3.62
N SER A 402 -4.05 6.21 -3.63
CA SER A 402 -4.82 5.01 -3.99
C SER A 402 -4.68 4.61 -5.46
N SER A 403 -4.50 5.59 -6.36
CA SER A 403 -4.33 5.33 -7.79
C SER A 403 -2.98 4.69 -8.17
N THR A 404 -2.08 4.52 -7.20
CA THR A 404 -0.65 4.34 -7.51
C THR A 404 -0.06 3.10 -6.89
N SER A 405 -0.84 2.41 -6.06
CA SER A 405 -0.36 1.26 -5.32
C SER A 405 -0.09 -0.02 -6.11
N PRO A 406 -0.93 -0.43 -7.07
CA PRO A 406 -0.57 -1.60 -7.87
C PRO A 406 0.79 -1.46 -8.61
N PRO A 407 1.16 -0.26 -9.13
CA PRO A 407 2.48 0.03 -9.72
C PRO A 407 3.76 -0.30 -8.94
N TYR A 408 3.80 -0.13 -7.61
CA TYR A 408 5.08 -0.25 -6.87
C TYR A 408 5.47 -1.69 -6.53
N SER A 409 4.54 -2.63 -6.58
CA SER A 409 4.79 -4.00 -6.12
C SER A 409 5.88 -4.69 -6.95
N PHE A 410 5.96 -4.40 -8.25
CA PHE A 410 6.96 -4.99 -9.16
C PHE A 410 8.32 -4.29 -9.15
N SER A 411 8.45 -3.15 -8.47
CA SER A 411 9.72 -2.43 -8.38
C SER A 411 10.77 -3.14 -7.53
N ARG A 412 10.44 -4.28 -6.91
CA ARG A 412 11.30 -5.09 -6.04
C ARG A 412 11.20 -6.57 -6.40
N ALA A 413 11.21 -6.89 -7.69
CA ALA A 413 10.89 -8.23 -8.18
C ALA A 413 11.80 -9.30 -7.56
N ARG A 414 13.12 -9.06 -7.51
CA ARG A 414 14.08 -10.00 -6.89
C ARG A 414 13.94 -10.13 -5.39
N HIS A 415 13.73 -9.01 -4.70
CA HIS A 415 13.58 -9.02 -3.26
C HIS A 415 12.31 -9.80 -2.86
N ARG A 416 11.20 -9.53 -3.55
CA ARG A 416 9.90 -10.18 -3.32
C ARG A 416 9.77 -11.55 -3.98
N ARG A 417 10.75 -11.93 -4.81
CA ARG A 417 10.78 -13.18 -5.58
C ARG A 417 9.50 -13.38 -6.40
N ILE A 418 9.14 -12.33 -7.14
CA ILE A 418 7.82 -12.24 -7.75
C ILE A 418 7.61 -13.36 -8.78
N PHE A 419 8.52 -13.43 -9.74
CA PHE A 419 8.44 -14.41 -10.81
C PHE A 419 8.84 -15.80 -10.35
N GLN A 420 9.75 -15.91 -9.37
CA GLN A 420 10.01 -17.19 -8.72
C GLN A 420 8.77 -17.75 -8.02
N THR A 421 7.95 -16.90 -7.40
CA THR A 421 6.66 -17.34 -6.84
C THR A 421 5.72 -17.77 -7.95
N LEU A 422 5.58 -16.99 -9.03
CA LEU A 422 4.74 -17.40 -10.17
C LEU A 422 5.18 -18.74 -10.77
N GLU A 423 6.47 -19.00 -10.90
CA GLU A 423 7.02 -20.29 -11.34
C GLU A 423 6.50 -21.46 -10.48
N LEU A 424 6.53 -21.33 -9.15
CA LEU A 424 6.05 -22.39 -8.25
C LEU A 424 4.59 -22.77 -8.52
N TYR A 425 3.72 -21.79 -8.78
CA TYR A 425 2.30 -22.03 -8.98
C TYR A 425 1.99 -22.46 -10.42
N ILE A 426 2.67 -21.90 -11.41
CA ILE A 426 2.53 -22.30 -12.82
C ILE A 426 2.92 -23.77 -13.00
N ASP A 427 4.05 -24.18 -12.41
CA ASP A 427 4.53 -25.56 -12.54
C ASP A 427 3.65 -26.56 -11.79
N ARG A 428 3.06 -26.13 -10.67
CA ARG A 428 2.20 -26.99 -9.83
C ARG A 428 0.81 -27.18 -10.41
N TYR A 429 0.26 -26.16 -11.07
CA TYR A 429 -1.14 -26.14 -11.50
C TYR A 429 -1.26 -25.91 -13.02
N PRO A 430 -1.50 -26.97 -13.81
CA PRO A 430 -1.68 -26.85 -15.26
C PRO A 430 -2.79 -25.87 -15.68
N GLN A 431 -3.80 -25.68 -14.83
CA GLN A 431 -4.94 -24.77 -15.02
C GLN A 431 -4.62 -23.31 -14.65
N PHE A 432 -3.40 -23.00 -14.19
CA PHE A 432 -3.04 -21.67 -13.67
C PHE A 432 -3.44 -20.54 -14.60
N TRP A 433 -3.12 -20.66 -15.90
CA TRP A 433 -3.48 -19.63 -16.88
C TRP A 433 -4.97 -19.59 -17.17
N GLU A 434 -5.66 -20.74 -17.18
CA GLU A 434 -7.14 -20.79 -17.33
C GLU A 434 -7.83 -20.01 -16.20
N TRP A 435 -7.38 -20.22 -14.95
CA TRP A 435 -7.90 -19.50 -13.78
C TRP A 435 -7.54 -18.01 -13.84
N THR A 436 -6.33 -17.68 -14.25
CA THR A 436 -5.88 -16.28 -14.43
C THR A 436 -6.79 -15.53 -15.39
N TRP A 437 -7.06 -16.10 -16.58
CA TRP A 437 -7.94 -15.48 -17.58
C TRP A 437 -9.42 -15.45 -17.13
N SER A 438 -9.85 -16.41 -16.31
CA SER A 438 -11.19 -16.44 -15.73
C SER A 438 -11.38 -15.32 -14.71
N ILE A 439 -10.44 -15.16 -13.78
CA ILE A 439 -10.42 -14.06 -12.80
C ILE A 439 -10.39 -12.72 -13.52
N TYR A 440 -9.54 -12.56 -14.53
CA TYR A 440 -9.48 -11.36 -15.37
C TYR A 440 -10.85 -11.03 -15.99
N SER A 441 -11.49 -12.02 -16.62
CA SER A 441 -12.76 -11.85 -17.32
C SER A 441 -13.89 -11.49 -16.35
N LEU A 442 -13.94 -12.14 -15.19
CA LEU A 442 -14.89 -11.84 -14.12
C LEU A 442 -14.68 -10.43 -13.56
N ALA A 443 -13.44 -10.05 -13.25
CA ALA A 443 -13.13 -8.70 -12.76
C ALA A 443 -13.49 -7.63 -13.80
N LYS A 444 -13.13 -7.84 -15.07
CA LYS A 444 -13.47 -6.94 -16.18
C LYS A 444 -14.98 -6.71 -16.31
N SER A 445 -15.79 -7.75 -16.08
CA SER A 445 -17.26 -7.65 -16.14
C SER A 445 -17.87 -6.83 -14.98
N GLN A 446 -17.15 -6.70 -13.87
CA GLN A 446 -17.58 -5.96 -12.68
C GLN A 446 -17.19 -4.47 -12.70
N LEU A 447 -16.35 -4.05 -13.66
CA LEU A 447 -15.92 -2.65 -13.83
C LEU A 447 -16.98 -1.82 -14.54
N THR A 448 -18.05 -1.56 -13.80
CA THR A 448 -19.27 -0.89 -14.26
C THR A 448 -19.45 0.46 -13.55
N SER A 449 -20.33 1.33 -14.03
CA SER A 449 -20.70 2.57 -13.32
C SER A 449 -21.21 2.33 -11.88
N ALA A 450 -21.97 1.26 -11.64
CA ALA A 450 -22.45 0.92 -10.31
C ALA A 450 -21.34 0.31 -9.43
N GLY A 451 -20.42 -0.47 -10.00
CA GLY A 451 -19.21 -0.91 -9.31
C GLY A 451 -18.30 0.26 -8.91
N LEU A 452 -18.15 1.26 -9.78
CA LEU A 452 -17.41 2.50 -9.46
C LEU A 452 -18.05 3.30 -8.32
N SER A 453 -19.37 3.21 -8.20
CA SER A 453 -20.16 3.89 -7.18
C SER A 453 -20.10 3.18 -5.81
N GLU A 454 -19.58 1.96 -5.75
CA GLU A 454 -19.43 1.19 -4.51
C GLU A 454 -18.07 1.48 -3.84
N PRO A 455 -18.04 1.95 -2.57
CA PRO A 455 -16.81 2.17 -1.80
C PRO A 455 -15.92 0.94 -1.71
N LEU A 456 -14.60 1.13 -1.56
CA LEU A 456 -13.65 0.00 -1.54
C LEU A 456 -13.93 -0.94 -0.37
N VAL A 457 -14.13 -0.41 0.85
CA VAL A 457 -14.50 -1.21 2.03
C VAL A 457 -15.69 -2.12 1.75
N CYS A 458 -16.70 -1.62 1.01
CA CYS A 458 -17.90 -2.40 0.70
C CYS A 458 -17.63 -3.47 -0.36
N GLY A 459 -16.82 -3.19 -1.37
CA GLY A 459 -16.33 -4.20 -2.31
C GLY A 459 -15.54 -5.33 -1.62
N LEU A 460 -14.70 -4.99 -0.63
CA LEU A 460 -13.96 -5.95 0.18
C LEU A 460 -14.88 -6.77 1.11
N LYS A 461 -15.93 -6.19 1.68
CA LYS A 461 -16.93 -6.97 2.45
C LYS A 461 -17.71 -7.91 1.54
N ARG A 462 -18.07 -7.44 0.34
CA ARG A 462 -18.79 -8.22 -0.66
C ARG A 462 -17.99 -9.43 -1.14
N SER A 463 -16.68 -9.30 -1.34
CA SER A 463 -15.82 -10.42 -1.73
C SER A 463 -15.73 -11.51 -0.65
N ILE A 464 -15.87 -11.16 0.65
CA ILE A 464 -15.96 -12.15 1.75
C ILE A 464 -17.22 -13.01 1.59
N ALA A 465 -18.33 -12.39 1.22
CA ALA A 465 -19.58 -13.08 0.91
C ALA A 465 -19.58 -13.75 -0.49
N ARG A 466 -18.46 -13.71 -1.22
CA ARG A 466 -18.34 -14.18 -2.62
C ARG A 466 -19.32 -13.50 -3.58
N GLY A 467 -19.75 -12.28 -3.27
CA GLY A 467 -20.61 -11.48 -4.14
C GLY A 467 -19.81 -10.75 -5.22
N SER A 468 -20.48 -10.40 -6.32
CA SER A 468 -19.94 -9.52 -7.37
C SER A 468 -20.37 -8.08 -7.15
N LEU A 469 -19.53 -7.11 -7.55
CA LEU A 469 -19.90 -5.70 -7.56
C LEU A 469 -21.23 -5.47 -8.34
N PRO A 470 -22.03 -4.46 -7.95
CA PRO A 470 -23.30 -4.16 -8.56
C PRO A 470 -23.23 -4.05 -10.10
N PRO A 471 -24.17 -4.69 -10.83
CA PRO A 471 -24.16 -4.68 -12.27
C PRO A 471 -24.64 -3.34 -12.84
N SER A 472 -23.98 -2.85 -13.89
CA SER A 472 -24.44 -1.74 -14.72
C SER A 472 -23.65 -1.72 -16.05
N PRO A 473 -23.83 -0.71 -16.93
CA PRO A 473 -23.01 -0.57 -18.12
C PRO A 473 -21.50 -0.51 -17.80
N PRO A 474 -20.64 -1.08 -18.67
CA PRO A 474 -19.18 -1.05 -18.49
C PRO A 474 -18.60 0.37 -18.49
N ASN A 475 -17.55 0.58 -17.70
CA ASN A 475 -16.76 1.80 -17.73
C ASN A 475 -15.58 1.68 -18.72
N SER A 476 -15.31 2.75 -19.47
CA SER A 476 -14.28 2.76 -20.52
C SER A 476 -12.90 3.29 -20.09
N PHE A 477 -12.74 3.79 -18.86
CA PHE A 477 -11.48 4.37 -18.38
C PHE A 477 -10.31 3.37 -18.45
N LEU A 478 -10.57 2.10 -18.17
CA LEU A 478 -9.57 1.03 -18.13
C LEU A 478 -9.36 0.31 -19.48
N HIS A 479 -9.88 0.82 -20.60
CA HIS A 479 -9.69 0.20 -21.92
C HIS A 479 -8.22 0.00 -22.29
N LEU A 480 -7.37 0.99 -22.02
CA LEU A 480 -5.93 0.87 -22.28
C LEU A 480 -5.28 -0.19 -21.40
N TRP A 481 -5.72 -0.30 -20.13
CA TRP A 481 -5.28 -1.36 -19.22
C TRP A 481 -5.67 -2.73 -19.76
N TYR A 482 -6.93 -2.93 -20.20
CA TYR A 482 -7.37 -4.19 -20.81
C TYR A 482 -6.48 -4.61 -21.98
N SER A 483 -6.19 -3.67 -22.89
CA SER A 483 -5.35 -3.96 -24.04
C SER A 483 -3.91 -4.34 -23.66
N MET A 484 -3.38 -3.82 -22.54
CA MET A 484 -2.04 -4.16 -22.04
C MET A 484 -1.99 -5.56 -21.41
N ILE A 485 -3.07 -6.01 -20.77
CA ILE A 485 -3.20 -7.38 -20.25
C ILE A 485 -3.32 -8.38 -21.40
N GLU A 486 -4.17 -8.07 -22.39
CA GLU A 486 -4.52 -9.00 -23.48
C GLU A 486 -3.38 -9.16 -24.51
N ASP A 487 -2.64 -8.09 -24.83
CA ASP A 487 -1.55 -8.12 -25.82
C ASP A 487 -0.51 -7.01 -25.57
N GLY A 488 -0.92 -5.75 -25.69
CA GLY A 488 -0.05 -4.58 -25.49
C GLY A 488 0.90 -4.26 -26.65
N ALA A 489 1.09 -5.15 -27.64
CA ALA A 489 2.08 -4.96 -28.71
C ALA A 489 1.91 -3.65 -29.52
N ALA A 490 0.67 -3.24 -29.80
CA ALA A 490 0.37 -2.02 -30.55
C ALA A 490 0.90 -0.75 -29.88
N GLN A 491 0.94 -0.72 -28.54
CA GLN A 491 1.44 0.44 -27.80
C GLN A 491 2.97 0.48 -27.78
N LEU A 492 3.62 -0.66 -27.99
CA LEU A 492 5.06 -0.84 -27.86
C LEU A 492 5.82 -0.77 -29.19
N SER A 493 5.12 -1.00 -30.30
CA SER A 493 5.63 -0.74 -31.65
C SER A 493 5.80 0.75 -31.96
N SER A 494 5.23 1.64 -31.14
CA SER A 494 5.44 3.10 -31.23
C SER A 494 6.91 3.45 -31.02
N PRO A 495 7.47 4.47 -31.72
CA PRO A 495 8.78 5.03 -31.41
C PRO A 495 8.91 5.53 -29.96
N LYS A 496 7.79 5.96 -29.37
CA LYS A 496 7.66 6.39 -27.96
C LYS A 496 6.66 5.47 -27.25
N PRO A 497 7.07 4.27 -26.85
CA PRO A 497 6.17 3.30 -26.23
C PRO A 497 5.65 3.87 -24.90
N LEU A 498 4.33 3.79 -24.66
CA LEU A 498 3.68 4.36 -23.47
C LEU A 498 4.00 5.86 -23.20
N GLY A 499 4.51 6.59 -24.19
CA GLY A 499 4.87 8.00 -24.08
C GLY A 499 6.27 8.29 -23.50
N VAL A 500 7.13 7.29 -23.30
CA VAL A 500 8.50 7.50 -22.82
C VAL A 500 9.42 8.07 -23.90
N SER A 501 10.54 8.66 -23.48
CA SER A 501 11.57 9.18 -24.38
C SER A 501 12.31 8.05 -25.12
N PRO A 502 12.88 8.33 -26.31
CA PRO A 502 13.51 7.29 -27.15
C PRO A 502 14.67 6.53 -26.48
N ASP A 503 15.35 7.14 -25.53
CA ASP A 503 16.52 6.60 -24.82
C ASP A 503 16.20 5.57 -23.74
N VAL A 504 14.98 5.59 -23.19
CA VAL A 504 14.47 4.56 -22.26
C VAL A 504 13.39 3.68 -22.90
N ALA A 505 13.12 3.90 -24.19
CA ALA A 505 12.09 3.15 -24.93
C ALA A 505 12.42 1.66 -25.05
N HIS A 506 13.70 1.27 -25.15
CA HIS A 506 14.09 -0.14 -25.18
C HIS A 506 13.80 -0.82 -23.84
N VAL A 507 14.08 -0.16 -22.71
CA VAL A 507 13.78 -0.70 -21.37
C VAL A 507 12.30 -1.07 -21.25
N ILE A 508 11.39 -0.17 -21.64
CA ILE A 508 9.94 -0.42 -21.60
C ILE A 508 9.53 -1.60 -22.48
N ARG A 509 10.12 -1.75 -23.67
CA ARG A 509 9.83 -2.88 -24.56
C ARG A 509 10.35 -4.20 -23.99
N GLU A 510 11.53 -4.19 -23.39
CA GLU A 510 12.12 -5.39 -22.79
C GLU A 510 11.35 -5.83 -21.55
N ILE A 511 10.92 -4.90 -20.69
CA ILE A 511 10.07 -5.21 -19.54
C ILE A 511 8.77 -5.86 -20.01
N HIS A 512 8.06 -5.28 -20.99
CA HIS A 512 6.85 -5.91 -21.51
C HIS A 512 7.12 -7.27 -22.15
N GLY A 513 8.17 -7.38 -22.97
CA GLY A 513 8.54 -8.64 -23.59
C GLY A 513 8.80 -9.74 -22.56
N LEU A 514 9.41 -9.40 -21.42
CA LEU A 514 9.61 -10.30 -20.30
C LEU A 514 8.29 -10.63 -19.59
N TRP A 515 7.52 -9.62 -19.20
CA TRP A 515 6.34 -9.74 -18.35
C TRP A 515 5.07 -10.22 -19.08
N HIS A 516 5.12 -10.33 -20.41
CA HIS A 516 3.99 -10.76 -21.22
C HIS A 516 4.39 -11.89 -22.16
N THR A 517 5.19 -11.59 -23.19
CA THR A 517 5.52 -12.54 -24.25
C THR A 517 6.28 -13.76 -23.72
N GLN A 518 7.38 -13.54 -23.00
CA GLN A 518 8.20 -14.63 -22.47
C GLN A 518 7.50 -15.34 -21.31
N LEU A 519 6.77 -14.61 -20.46
CA LEU A 519 6.02 -15.20 -19.36
C LEU A 519 5.02 -16.26 -19.85
N LEU A 520 4.37 -16.04 -20.99
CA LEU A 520 3.42 -16.97 -21.60
C LEU A 520 4.05 -18.11 -22.41
N GLN A 521 5.37 -18.14 -22.59
CA GLN A 521 6.03 -19.23 -23.32
C GLN A 521 5.93 -20.56 -22.53
N PRO A 522 5.52 -21.67 -23.16
CA PRO A 522 5.31 -22.93 -22.46
C PRO A 522 6.61 -23.66 -22.09
N ASP A 523 7.72 -23.33 -22.74
CA ASP A 523 8.99 -24.06 -22.73
C ASP A 523 10.11 -23.36 -21.96
N LYS A 524 9.75 -22.63 -20.89
CA LYS A 524 10.73 -22.01 -19.99
C LYS A 524 11.53 -23.07 -19.22
N ALA A 525 12.84 -22.87 -19.11
CA ALA A 525 13.69 -23.77 -18.33
C ALA A 525 13.43 -23.61 -16.82
N PRO A 526 13.50 -24.67 -16.00
CA PRO A 526 13.37 -24.55 -14.55
C PRO A 526 14.38 -23.56 -13.95
N GLY A 527 13.91 -22.74 -13.01
CA GLY A 527 14.62 -21.60 -12.44
C GLY A 527 14.37 -20.28 -13.17
N TRP A 528 13.49 -20.25 -14.19
CA TRP A 528 13.20 -19.05 -14.98
C TRP A 528 12.68 -17.91 -14.14
N GLY A 529 11.96 -18.19 -13.04
CA GLY A 529 11.40 -17.15 -12.20
C GLY A 529 12.47 -16.28 -11.56
N ARG A 530 13.59 -16.88 -11.12
CA ARG A 530 14.74 -16.12 -10.58
C ARG A 530 15.43 -15.27 -11.64
N GLU A 531 15.50 -15.77 -12.87
CA GLU A 531 16.08 -15.03 -14.00
C GLU A 531 15.21 -13.83 -14.36
N PHE A 532 13.88 -14.00 -14.37
CA PHE A 532 12.91 -12.93 -14.61
C PHE A 532 12.97 -11.87 -13.52
N ASP A 533 13.03 -12.29 -12.25
CA ASP A 533 13.19 -11.41 -11.11
C ASP A 533 14.45 -10.54 -11.23
N GLN A 534 15.60 -11.17 -11.52
CA GLN A 534 16.85 -10.45 -11.73
C GLN A 534 16.78 -9.50 -12.92
N ARG A 535 16.25 -9.96 -14.07
CA ARG A 535 16.21 -9.16 -15.29
C ARG A 535 15.29 -7.95 -15.14
N SER A 536 14.17 -8.11 -14.43
CA SER A 536 13.23 -7.02 -14.13
C SER A 536 13.89 -5.90 -13.34
N ASP A 537 14.63 -6.26 -12.29
CA ASP A 537 15.38 -5.31 -11.46
C ASP A 537 16.53 -4.65 -12.26
N GLU A 538 17.27 -5.40 -13.06
CA GLU A 538 18.32 -4.86 -13.94
C GLU A 538 17.79 -3.79 -14.90
N LEU A 539 16.64 -4.06 -15.54
CA LEU A 539 15.99 -3.13 -16.46
C LEU A 539 15.54 -1.85 -15.74
N LEU A 540 14.97 -1.98 -14.53
CA LEU A 540 14.61 -0.82 -13.71
C LEU A 540 15.85 -0.01 -13.31
N GLY A 541 16.94 -0.67 -12.91
CA GLY A 541 18.20 -0.02 -12.56
C GLY A 541 18.88 0.65 -13.77
N GLU A 542 18.77 0.06 -14.97
CA GLU A 542 19.26 0.64 -16.22
C GLU A 542 18.56 1.96 -16.54
N ALA A 543 17.23 2.01 -16.43
CA ALA A 543 16.49 3.26 -16.60
C ALA A 543 16.94 4.33 -15.58
N GLY A 544 17.13 3.95 -14.32
CA GLY A 544 17.65 4.85 -13.29
C GLY A 544 19.03 5.43 -13.64
N LYS A 545 19.92 4.64 -14.27
CA LYS A 545 21.23 5.13 -14.75
C LYS A 545 21.10 6.08 -15.93
N ILE A 546 20.28 5.73 -16.93
CA ILE A 546 20.07 6.56 -18.13
C ILE A 546 19.51 7.92 -17.74
N LEU A 547 18.48 7.94 -16.89
CA LEU A 547 17.83 9.16 -16.43
C LEU A 547 18.74 9.93 -15.45
N GLY A 548 19.46 9.23 -14.57
CA GLY A 548 20.41 9.82 -13.63
C GLY A 548 21.56 10.59 -14.29
N ASN A 549 22.04 10.14 -15.46
CA ASN A 549 23.10 10.82 -16.21
C ASN A 549 22.72 12.23 -16.70
N ARG A 550 21.44 12.62 -16.60
CA ARG A 550 20.94 13.95 -16.99
C ARG A 550 21.07 14.98 -15.86
N GLY A 551 21.34 14.55 -14.63
CA GLY A 551 21.62 15.41 -13.47
C GLY A 551 20.39 15.77 -12.63
N ASP A 552 19.26 16.11 -13.24
CA ASP A 552 18.04 16.54 -12.53
C ASP A 552 16.84 15.61 -12.79
N VAL A 553 15.86 15.62 -11.89
CA VAL A 553 14.56 14.93 -12.08
C VAL A 553 13.72 15.70 -13.11
N GLU A 554 13.82 15.29 -14.37
CA GLU A 554 13.12 15.91 -15.50
C GLU A 554 11.79 15.22 -15.88
N GLU A 555 11.04 15.81 -16.80
CA GLU A 555 9.77 15.29 -17.35
C GLU A 555 9.85 13.81 -17.80
N ASP A 556 10.97 13.38 -18.37
CA ASP A 556 11.13 12.02 -18.85
C ASP A 556 11.24 10.99 -17.71
N THR A 557 11.74 11.38 -16.53
CA THR A 557 11.76 10.52 -15.34
C THR A 557 10.35 10.15 -14.92
N TYR A 558 9.42 11.11 -14.96
CA TYR A 558 8.00 10.87 -14.68
C TYR A 558 7.34 10.02 -15.74
N ARG A 559 7.59 10.31 -17.02
CA ARG A 559 7.04 9.51 -18.13
C ARG A 559 7.47 8.05 -18.00
N PHE A 560 8.73 7.81 -17.63
CA PHE A 560 9.22 6.47 -17.36
C PHE A 560 8.51 5.84 -16.15
N ALA A 561 8.48 6.49 -14.99
CA ALA A 561 7.86 5.95 -13.78
C ALA A 561 6.37 5.62 -14.00
N ILE A 562 5.64 6.45 -14.75
CA ILE A 562 4.24 6.20 -15.14
C ILE A 562 4.13 5.00 -16.08
N ALA A 563 5.00 4.90 -17.08
CA ALA A 563 5.00 3.77 -18.02
C ALA A 563 5.35 2.45 -17.31
N TYR A 564 6.36 2.48 -16.44
CA TYR A 564 6.73 1.36 -15.59
C TYR A 564 5.56 0.94 -14.70
N GLY A 565 4.90 1.91 -14.03
CA GLY A 565 3.74 1.62 -13.20
C GLY A 565 2.57 0.99 -13.96
N ARG A 566 2.35 1.37 -15.22
CA ARG A 566 1.35 0.71 -16.07
C ARG A 566 1.73 -0.74 -16.39
N LEU A 567 3.02 -1.01 -16.63
CA LEU A 567 3.51 -2.37 -16.86
C LEU A 567 3.40 -3.24 -15.60
N SER A 568 3.64 -2.65 -14.42
CA SER A 568 3.50 -3.34 -13.13
C SER A 568 2.06 -3.76 -12.84
N MET A 569 1.07 -3.10 -13.46
CA MET A 569 -0.33 -3.52 -13.46
C MET A 569 -0.67 -4.49 -14.60
N GLY A 570 0.34 -5.07 -15.25
CA GLY A 570 0.21 -5.95 -16.40
C GLY A 570 -0.28 -7.37 -16.06
N LEU A 571 -0.11 -8.29 -17.01
CA LEU A 571 -0.50 -9.70 -16.84
C LEU A 571 0.02 -10.35 -15.54
N PRO A 572 1.27 -10.11 -15.08
CA PRO A 572 1.76 -10.69 -13.84
C PRO A 572 0.92 -10.28 -12.61
N TYR A 573 0.42 -9.04 -12.56
CA TYR A 573 -0.41 -8.57 -11.45
C TYR A 573 -1.74 -9.34 -11.36
N VAL A 574 -2.33 -9.68 -12.51
CA VAL A 574 -3.54 -10.51 -12.55
C VAL A 574 -3.22 -11.96 -12.18
N ALA A 575 -2.07 -12.47 -12.60
CA ALA A 575 -1.60 -13.82 -12.24
C ALA A 575 -1.47 -14.01 -10.71
N TYR A 576 -1.11 -12.95 -9.97
CA TYR A 576 -1.08 -12.99 -8.51
C TYR A 576 -2.46 -13.19 -7.86
N HIS A 577 -3.53 -12.69 -8.48
CA HIS A 577 -4.89 -12.98 -7.98
C HIS A 577 -5.26 -14.46 -8.18
N ALA A 578 -4.65 -15.14 -9.16
CA ALA A 578 -4.77 -16.59 -9.31
C ALA A 578 -3.93 -17.34 -8.27
N VAL A 579 -2.73 -16.85 -7.94
CA VAL A 579 -1.93 -17.35 -6.81
C VAL A 579 -2.73 -17.26 -5.52
N ASP A 580 -3.36 -16.13 -5.23
CA ASP A 580 -4.18 -15.94 -4.04
C ASP A 580 -5.41 -16.85 -4.02
N ALA A 581 -6.08 -17.02 -5.16
CA ALA A 581 -7.21 -17.94 -5.25
C ALA A 581 -6.78 -19.39 -4.97
N ILE A 582 -5.62 -19.80 -5.47
CA ILE A 582 -5.02 -21.10 -5.17
C ILE A 582 -4.68 -21.20 -3.69
N ILE A 583 -4.11 -20.16 -3.08
CA ILE A 583 -3.77 -20.14 -1.64
C ILE A 583 -5.04 -20.28 -0.79
N MET A 584 -6.11 -19.55 -1.12
CA MET A 584 -7.39 -19.63 -0.42
C MET A 584 -8.03 -21.02 -0.54
N ALA A 585 -7.89 -21.67 -1.71
CA ALA A 585 -8.52 -22.96 -1.98
C ALA A 585 -7.72 -24.18 -1.52
N PHE A 586 -6.41 -24.17 -1.75
CA PHE A 586 -5.52 -25.33 -1.62
C PHE A 586 -4.37 -25.10 -0.64
N GLY A 587 -4.17 -23.88 -0.15
CA GLY A 587 -3.03 -23.49 0.68
C GLY A 587 -1.81 -23.03 -0.15
N ALA A 588 -0.84 -22.42 0.55
CA ALA A 588 0.39 -21.96 -0.09
C ALA A 588 1.32 -23.13 -0.44
N VAL A 589 1.95 -23.07 -1.62
CA VAL A 589 2.87 -24.11 -2.11
C VAL A 589 4.24 -23.93 -1.44
N GLY A 590 4.71 -24.95 -0.71
CA GLY A 590 6.03 -24.93 -0.08
C GLY A 590 7.19 -25.32 -1.02
N VAL A 591 8.38 -24.76 -0.79
CA VAL A 591 9.60 -25.03 -1.59
C VAL A 591 10.05 -26.50 -1.51
N GLU A 592 9.84 -27.19 -0.38
CA GLU A 592 10.21 -28.61 -0.23
C GLU A 592 9.23 -29.58 -0.91
N GLU A 593 7.97 -29.18 -1.12
CA GLU A 593 6.96 -30.03 -1.75
C GLU A 593 7.11 -30.09 -3.27
N ALA A 594 7.67 -29.04 -3.88
CA ALA A 594 8.01 -29.00 -5.31
C ALA A 594 9.14 -29.99 -5.67
N GLY A 595 10.06 -30.28 -4.74
CA GLY A 595 11.19 -31.20 -4.96
C GLY A 595 10.88 -32.70 -4.71
N ARG A 596 9.73 -33.04 -4.13
CA ARG A 596 9.41 -34.42 -3.71
C ARG A 596 8.53 -35.24 -4.66
N MET A 597 8.07 -34.68 -5.78
CA MET A 597 7.26 -35.45 -6.73
C MET A 597 7.80 -35.36 -8.16
N GLY A 598 8.93 -36.03 -8.39
CA GLY A 598 9.27 -36.51 -9.72
C GLY A 598 8.39 -37.71 -10.08
N THR A 599 7.43 -37.47 -10.97
CA THR A 599 6.58 -38.42 -11.75
C THR A 599 5.81 -39.52 -10.99
N PRO A 600 4.51 -39.76 -11.29
CA PRO A 600 3.85 -41.00 -10.88
C PRO A 600 4.48 -42.24 -11.51
#